data_AF-A0A1Q6X5K6-F1
#
_entry.id   AF-A0A1Q6X5K6-F1
#
_cell.length_a   1.000
_cell.length_b   1.000
_cell.length_c   1.000
_cell.angle_alpha   90.00
_cell.angle_beta   90.00
_cell.angle_gamma   90.00
#
_symmetry.space_group_name_H-M   'P 1'
#
loop_
_entity.id
_entity.type
_entity.pdbx_description
1 polymer ?
#
loop_
_entity_poly.entity_id
_entity_poly.type
_entity_poly.pdbx_seq_one_letter_code
_entity_poly.pdbx_strand_id
1 'polypeptide(L)' 'MDSAKLVLALLDEGYEKKTWHGPNLKQSIKGVTAKQAAWRPRPGRHNIWEVMLHAAYWKYAVRRRIEGGK' A
#
# COMPACT_ATOMS: atom_id res chain seq x y z
N MET A 1 -11.38 -19.18 16.29
CA MET A 1 -10.86 -17.81 16.07
C MET A 1 -11.50 -17.29 14.80
N ASP A 2 -12.09 -16.09 14.82
CA ASP A 2 -12.73 -15.52 13.63
C ASP A 2 -11.64 -15.01 12.67
N SER A 3 -11.38 -15.78 11.60
CA SER A 3 -10.33 -15.48 10.63
C SER A 3 -10.54 -14.14 9.93
N ALA A 4 -11.79 -13.72 9.71
CA ALA A 4 -12.08 -12.43 9.07
C ALA A 4 -11.66 -11.27 9.98
N LYS A 5 -11.97 -11.36 11.29
CA LYS A 5 -11.51 -10.37 12.27
C LYS A 5 -10.00 -10.31 12.37
N LEU A 6 -9.31 -11.45 12.32
CA LEU A 6 -7.85 -11.48 12.32
C LEU A 6 -7.26 -10.78 11.09
N VAL A 7 -7.78 -11.05 9.89
CA VAL A 7 -7.31 -10.39 8.66
C VAL A 7 -7.52 -8.87 8.73
N LEU A 8 -8.68 -8.41 9.22
CA LEU A 8 -8.94 -6.98 9.39
C LEU A 8 -7.97 -6.33 10.39
N ALA A 9 -7.67 -7.00 11.50
CA ALA A 9 -6.70 -6.51 12.48
C ALA A 9 -5.29 -6.38 11.89
N LEU A 10 -4.85 -7.36 11.10
CA LEU A 10 -3.54 -7.33 10.44
C LEU A 10 -3.44 -6.23 9.38
N LEU A 11 -4.52 -5.96 8.64
CA LEU A 11 -4.56 -4.87 7.67
C LEU A 11 -4.46 -3.49 8.35
N ASP A 12 -5.14 -3.32 9.48
CA ASP A 12 -5.07 -2.09 10.29
C ASP A 12 -3.67 -1.89 10.88
N GLU A 13 -3.10 -2.94 11.48
CA GLU A 13 -1.75 -2.89 12.03
C GLU A 13 -0.68 -2.59 10.97
N GLY A 14 -0.80 -3.24 9.81
CA GLY A 14 0.15 -3.10 8.69
C GLY A 14 0.07 -1.77 7.94
N TYR A 15 -0.97 -0.95 8.15
CA TYR A 15 -1.14 0.30 7.40
C TYR A 15 -1.18 1.56 8.29
N GLU A 16 -1.86 1.51 9.43
CA GLU A 16 -2.01 2.67 10.31
C GLU A 16 -1.04 2.66 11.50
N LYS A 17 -0.65 1.47 11.99
CA LYS A 17 0.15 1.33 13.20
C LYS A 17 1.65 1.18 12.92
N LYS A 18 2.44 1.20 13.98
CA LYS A 18 3.87 0.87 13.91
C LYS A 18 4.02 -0.63 13.68
N THR A 19 4.73 -0.97 12.62
CA THR A 19 5.04 -2.34 12.24
C THR A 19 6.40 -2.77 12.80
N TRP A 20 6.56 -4.06 13.12
CA TRP A 20 7.79 -4.62 13.71
C TRP A 20 8.99 -4.63 12.75
N HIS A 21 8.72 -4.66 11.43
CA HIS A 21 9.73 -4.71 10.37
C HIS A 21 10.17 -3.34 9.86
N GLY A 22 10.02 -2.28 10.67
CA GLY A 22 10.27 -0.89 10.26
C GLY A 22 9.03 -0.22 9.65
N PRO A 23 9.17 0.95 8.99
CA PRO A 23 8.04 1.74 8.50
C PRO A 23 7.15 0.97 7.53
N ASN A 24 5.84 1.09 7.72
CA ASN A 24 4.88 0.59 6.75
C ASN A 24 4.83 1.48 5.48
N LEU A 25 4.13 1.02 4.44
CA LEU A 25 4.08 1.72 3.15
C LEU A 25 3.64 3.20 3.25
N LYS A 26 2.64 3.51 4.09
CA LYS A 26 2.16 4.88 4.32
C LYS A 26 3.21 5.74 5.01
N GLN A 27 3.92 5.16 5.99
CA GLN A 27 4.99 5.83 6.71
C GLN A 27 6.24 6.02 5.83
N SER A 28 6.57 5.08 4.95
CA SER A 28 7.73 5.15 4.05
C SER A 28 7.68 6.34 3.08
N ILE A 29 6.48 6.83 2.75
CA ILE A 29 6.30 7.99 1.86
C ILE A 29 6.05 9.31 2.59
N LYS A 30 6.13 9.32 3.93
CA LYS A 30 5.90 10.54 4.70
C LYS A 30 6.96 11.59 4.34
N GLY A 31 6.50 12.76 3.90
CA GLY A 31 7.37 13.88 3.49
C GLY A 31 7.89 13.78 2.05
N VAL A 32 7.53 12.74 1.30
CA VAL A 32 7.84 12.65 -0.14
C VAL A 32 6.97 13.65 -0.89
N THR A 33 7.61 14.58 -1.60
CA THR A 33 6.92 15.53 -2.49
C THR A 33 6.47 14.86 -3.78
N ALA A 34 5.47 15.43 -4.46
CA ALA A 34 5.03 14.93 -5.76
C ALA A 34 6.18 14.87 -6.79
N LYS A 35 7.09 15.86 -6.78
CA LYS A 35 8.27 15.89 -7.64
C LYS A 35 9.22 14.72 -7.37
N GLN A 36 9.49 14.42 -6.11
CA GLN A 36 10.28 13.25 -5.73
C GLN A 36 9.56 11.95 -6.10
N ALA A 37 8.23 11.90 -5.93
CA ALA A 37 7.46 10.71 -6.25
C ALA A 37 7.46 10.37 -7.75
N ALA A 38 7.50 11.41 -8.60
CA ALA A 38 7.56 11.28 -10.06
C ALA A 38 8.98 11.00 -10.59
N TRP A 39 10.03 11.28 -9.80
CA TRP A 39 11.42 11.07 -10.21
C TRP A 39 11.70 9.60 -10.51
N ARG A 40 12.38 9.33 -11.65
CA ARG A 40 12.68 7.99 -12.11
C ARG A 40 14.17 7.69 -11.94
N PRO A 41 14.55 6.58 -11.27
CA PRO A 41 15.95 6.31 -10.95
C PRO A 41 16.79 5.91 -12.17
N ARG A 42 16.20 5.17 -13.12
CA ARG A 42 16.83 4.73 -14.38
C ARG A 42 15.75 4.45 -15.45
N PRO A 43 16.11 4.44 -16.75
CA PRO A 43 15.21 3.98 -17.80
C PRO A 43 14.59 2.61 -17.48
N GLY A 44 13.29 2.47 -17.70
CA GLY A 44 12.55 1.23 -17.41
C GLY A 44 12.27 0.91 -15.92
N ARG A 45 12.81 1.67 -14.95
CA ARG A 45 12.56 1.43 -13.52
C ARG A 45 11.37 2.22 -12.98
N HIS A 46 10.56 1.60 -12.13
CA HIS A 46 9.44 2.29 -11.52
C HIS A 46 9.86 3.46 -10.63
N ASN A 47 9.03 4.51 -10.61
CA ASN A 47 9.13 5.58 -9.62
C ASN A 47 8.25 5.28 -8.40
N ILE A 48 8.35 6.11 -7.36
CA ILE A 48 7.59 5.91 -6.12
C ILE A 48 6.08 5.97 -6.41
N TRP A 49 5.64 6.91 -7.25
CA TRP A 49 4.24 7.05 -7.64
C TRP A 49 3.66 5.77 -8.24
N GLU A 50 4.34 5.16 -9.21
CA GLU A 50 3.91 3.94 -9.89
C GLU A 50 3.82 2.76 -8.91
N VAL A 51 4.80 2.62 -8.01
CA VAL A 51 4.78 1.55 -6.99
C VAL A 51 3.62 1.75 -6.01
N MET A 52 3.39 2.99 -5.56
CA MET A 52 2.28 3.32 -4.66
C MET A 52 0.93 3.11 -5.33
N LEU A 53 0.79 3.50 -6.60
CA LEU A 53 -0.43 3.31 -7.37
C LEU A 53 -0.72 1.82 -7.57
N HIS A 54 0.30 1.02 -7.91
CA HIS A 54 0.17 -0.43 -8.00
C HIS A 54 -0.29 -1.03 -6.67
N ALA A 55 0.34 -0.63 -5.56
CA ALA A 55 -0.03 -1.07 -4.22
C ALA A 55 -1.49 -0.71 -3.85
N ALA A 56 -1.96 0.48 -4.23
CA ALA A 56 -3.36 0.88 -4.01
C ALA A 56 -4.33 0.10 -4.92
N TYR A 57 -3.98 -0.04 -6.20
CA TYR A 57 -4.83 -0.67 -7.19
C TYR A 57 -5.10 -2.15 -6.91
N TRP A 58 -4.08 -2.93 -6.52
CA TRP A 58 -4.33 -4.36 -6.25
C TRP A 58 -5.27 -4.55 -5.04
N LYS A 59 -5.14 -3.72 -3.99
CA LYS A 59 -6.05 -3.73 -2.84
C LYS A 59 -7.48 -3.38 -3.25
N TYR A 60 -7.64 -2.36 -4.10
CA TYR A 60 -8.93 -2.03 -4.70
C TYR A 60 -9.50 -3.21 -5.49
N ALA A 61 -8.71 -3.83 -6.37
CA ALA A 61 -9.15 -4.96 -7.19
C ALA A 61 -9.56 -6.18 -6.36
N VAL A 62 -8.82 -6.51 -5.29
CA VAL A 62 -9.17 -7.61 -4.37
C VAL A 62 -10.45 -7.28 -3.61
N ARG A 63 -10.60 -6.06 -3.09
CA ARG A 63 -11.84 -5.64 -2.42
C ARG A 63 -13.05 -5.77 -3.34
N ARG A 64 -12.94 -5.26 -4.58
CA ARG A 64 -13.97 -5.40 -5.63
C ARG A 64 -14.37 -6.85 -5.84
N ARG A 65 -13.40 -7.75 -5.92
CA ARG A 65 -13.68 -9.18 -6.13
C ARG A 65 -14.43 -9.80 -4.94
N ILE A 66 -14.07 -9.43 -3.71
CA ILE A 66 -14.78 -9.86 -2.49
C ILE A 66 -16.21 -9.31 -2.47
N GLU A 67 -16.41 -8.07 -2.91
CA GLU A 67 -17.72 -7.38 -2.99
C GLU A 67 -18.60 -7.86 -4.16
N GLY A 68 -18.19 -8.89 -4.91
CA GLY A 68 -18.94 -9.41 -6.05
C GLY A 68 -18.84 -8.54 -7.32
N GLY A 69 -17.77 -7.76 -7.44
CA GLY A 69 -17.49 -6.90 -8.59
C GLY A 69 -18.16 -5.55 -8.56
N LYS A 70 -18.72 -5.12 -7.42
CA LYS A 70 -19.46 -3.86 -7.23
C LYS A 70 -18.61 -2.65 -6.88
#